data_AF-A0A529YMN7-F1
#
_entry.id   AF-A0A529YMN7-F1
#
_cell.length_a   1.000
_cell.length_b   1.000
_cell.length_c   1.000
_cell.angle_alpha   90.00
_cell.angle_beta   90.00
_cell.angle_gamma   90.00
#
_symmetry.space_group_name_H-M   'P 1'
#
loop_
_entity.id
_entity.type
_entity.pdbx_description
1 polymer ?
#
loop_
_entity_poly.entity_id
_entity_poly.type
_entity_poly.pdbx_seq_one_letter_code
_entity_poly.pdbx_strand_id
1 'polypeptide(L)'
;MIIQLPDNTGRLSDYRLQGKTIPAARLPSDAPRTVLSAAHVVADPFGFSDPGGPAAIDWKATMAFRRHLHGLGLGIAEAMDTAQRGMGLDWPSAL
;
A
#
# COMPACT_ATOMS: atom_id res chain seq x y z
N MET A 1 25.02 -1.49 2.68
CA MET A 1 24.47 -0.13 2.46
C MET A 1 24.23 0.51 3.81
N ILE A 2 24.63 1.78 3.99
CA ILE A 2 24.39 2.58 5.20
C ILE A 2 23.41 3.69 4.80
N ILE A 3 22.40 3.95 5.65
CA ILE A 3 21.40 5.00 5.48
C ILE A 3 21.42 5.84 6.75
N GLN A 4 21.46 7.17 6.64
CA GLN A 4 21.34 8.04 7.80
C GLN A 4 19.86 8.23 8.17
N LEU A 5 19.47 7.86 9.38
CA LEU A 5 18.10 7.98 9.89
C LEU A 5 18.07 8.80 11.18
N PRO A 6 17.01 9.59 11.42
CA PRO A 6 16.84 10.28 12.69
C PRO A 6 16.67 9.26 13.82
N ASP A 7 17.43 9.45 14.90
CA ASP A 7 17.29 8.69 16.14
C ASP A 7 16.19 9.29 17.04
N ASN A 8 16.00 8.67 18.21
CA ASN A 8 15.01 9.12 19.21
C ASN A 8 15.34 10.47 19.86
N THR A 9 16.49 11.07 19.56
CA THR A 9 16.89 12.43 19.97
C THR A 9 16.78 13.44 18.84
N GLY A 10 16.36 13.00 17.64
CA GLY A 10 16.28 13.84 16.44
C GLY A 10 17.62 14.06 15.73
N ARG A 11 18.68 13.32 16.12
CA ARG A 11 19.99 13.39 15.45
C ARG A 11 20.10 12.32 14.38
N LEU A 12 20.82 12.61 13.30
CA LEU A 12 21.10 11.60 12.28
C LEU A 12 22.09 10.57 12.81
N SER A 13 21.76 9.29 12.62
CA SER A 13 22.59 8.14 12.97
C SER A 13 22.68 7.17 11.79
N ASP A 14 23.85 6.52 11.66
CA ASP A 14 24.08 5.54 10.60
C ASP A 14 23.31 4.24 10.90
N TYR A 15 22.33 3.94 10.06
CA TYR A 15 21.62 2.67 10.07
C TYR A 15 22.16 1.74 8.98
N ARG A 16 22.58 0.55 9.39
CA ARG A 16 22.83 -0.57 8.48
C ARG A 16 21.59 -1.42 8.41
N LEU A 17 21.10 -1.68 7.20
CA LEU A 17 19.98 -2.60 6.99
C LEU A 17 20.33 -3.97 7.57
N GLN A 18 19.46 -4.46 8.45
CA GLN A 18 19.58 -5.77 9.08
C GLN A 18 18.35 -6.60 8.72
N GLY A 19 18.50 -7.92 8.66
CA GLY A 19 17.43 -8.85 8.34
C GLY A 19 17.70 -9.67 7.07
N LYS A 20 16.94 -10.76 6.92
CA LYS A 20 16.98 -11.63 5.74
C LYS A 20 15.70 -11.41 4.93
N THR A 21 15.85 -11.12 3.64
CA THR A 21 14.70 -10.99 2.74
C THR A 21 13.92 -12.31 2.67
N ILE A 22 12.60 -12.22 2.73
CA ILE A 22 11.72 -13.38 2.58
C ILE A 22 11.56 -13.65 1.07
N PRO A 23 11.82 -14.88 0.58
CA PRO A 23 11.57 -15.23 -0.81
C PRO A 23 10.09 -15.04 -1.17
N ALA A 24 9.84 -14.63 -2.41
CA ALA A 24 8.46 -14.54 -2.90
C ALA A 24 7.80 -15.92 -2.88
N ALA A 25 6.60 -15.99 -2.31
CA ALA A 25 5.77 -17.20 -2.28
C ALA A 25 4.32 -16.82 -2.56
N ARG A 26 3.59 -17.73 -3.20
CA ARG A 26 2.16 -17.60 -3.47
C ARG A 26 1.37 -18.46 -2.49
N LEU A 27 0.33 -17.89 -1.89
CA LEU A 27 -0.62 -18.64 -1.07
C LEU A 27 -1.31 -19.71 -1.94
N PRO A 28 -1.30 -20.98 -1.54
CA PRO A 28 -1.93 -22.04 -2.32
C PRO A 28 -3.46 -21.95 -2.23
N SER A 29 -4.14 -22.48 -3.24
CA SER A 29 -5.61 -22.42 -3.34
C SER A 29 -6.35 -23.25 -2.28
N ASP A 30 -5.68 -24.23 -1.69
CA ASP A 30 -6.18 -25.10 -0.61
C ASP A 30 -5.67 -24.68 0.78
N ALA A 31 -5.20 -23.43 0.91
CA ALA A 31 -4.74 -22.91 2.18
C ALA A 31 -5.84 -23.04 3.26
N PRO A 32 -5.49 -23.40 4.51
CA PRO A 32 -6.45 -23.62 5.58
C PRO A 32 -7.12 -22.33 6.10
N ARG A 33 -6.84 -21.18 5.48
CA ARG A 33 -7.32 -19.85 5.86
C ARG A 33 -7.60 -19.01 4.62
N THR A 34 -8.69 -18.26 4.64
CA THR A 34 -8.96 -17.17 3.71
C THR A 34 -8.22 -15.94 4.19
N VAL A 35 -7.30 -15.40 3.38
CA VAL A 35 -6.52 -14.21 3.71
C VAL A 35 -6.87 -13.10 2.73
N LEU A 36 -7.30 -11.97 3.28
CA LEU A 36 -7.60 -10.76 2.52
C LEU A 36 -6.58 -9.67 2.86
N SER A 37 -6.14 -8.92 1.86
CA SER A 37 -5.44 -7.66 2.04
C SER A 37 -6.41 -6.51 1.81
N ALA A 38 -6.60 -5.65 2.81
CA ALA A 38 -7.24 -4.36 2.63
C ALA A 38 -6.26 -3.46 1.86
N ALA A 39 -6.54 -3.24 0.56
CA ALA A 39 -5.61 -2.59 -0.34
C ALA A 39 -5.70 -1.05 -0.22
N HIS A 40 -4.55 -0.38 -0.21
CA HIS A 40 -4.48 1.08 -0.30
C HIS A 40 -4.72 1.56 -1.73
N VAL A 41 -4.98 2.86 -1.93
CA VAL A 41 -4.96 3.51 -3.25
C VAL A 41 -3.66 4.30 -3.43
N VAL A 42 -3.24 4.49 -4.68
CA VAL A 42 -2.06 5.31 -4.99
C VAL A 42 -2.55 6.67 -5.45
N ALA A 43 -2.15 7.73 -4.75
CA ALA A 43 -2.43 9.09 -5.17
C ALA A 43 -1.64 9.44 -6.45
N ASP A 44 -2.25 10.19 -7.35
CA ASP A 44 -1.56 10.82 -8.47
C ASP A 44 -0.83 12.09 -7.98
N PRO A 45 0.51 12.09 -7.88
CA PRO A 45 1.25 13.22 -7.34
C PRO A 45 1.31 14.42 -8.30
N PHE A 46 0.88 14.24 -9.55
CA PHE A 46 0.83 15.30 -10.57
C PHE A 46 -0.60 15.70 -10.93
N GLY A 47 -1.60 15.12 -10.25
CA GLY A 47 -3.00 15.46 -10.40
C GLY A 47 -3.29 16.89 -9.97
N PHE A 48 -4.23 17.56 -10.65
CA PHE A 48 -4.64 18.93 -10.36
C PHE A 48 -5.64 19.04 -9.19
N SER A 49 -5.50 18.18 -8.18
CA SER A 49 -6.32 18.18 -6.97
C SER A 49 -5.59 18.86 -5.81
N ASP A 50 -6.31 19.68 -5.04
CA ASP A 50 -5.82 20.18 -3.76
C ASP A 50 -5.50 18.99 -2.83
N PRO A 51 -4.36 18.97 -2.11
CA PRO A 51 -4.04 17.90 -1.16
C PRO A 51 -5.11 17.63 -0.09
N GLY A 52 -5.95 18.62 0.26
CA GLY A 52 -7.10 18.46 1.14
C GLY A 52 -8.45 18.27 0.43
N GLY A 53 -8.44 18.31 -0.91
CA GLY A 53 -9.62 18.16 -1.76
C GLY A 53 -9.91 16.70 -2.13
N PRO A 54 -10.75 16.47 -3.16
CA PRO A 54 -11.03 15.12 -3.66
C PRO A 54 -9.75 14.42 -4.12
N ALA A 55 -9.62 13.13 -3.81
CA ALA A 55 -8.45 12.36 -4.18
C ALA A 55 -8.28 12.24 -5.71
N ALA A 56 -7.13 12.64 -6.23
CA ALA A 56 -6.67 12.20 -7.54
C ALA A 56 -5.96 10.85 -7.40
N ILE A 57 -6.45 9.82 -8.09
CA ILE A 57 -5.96 8.45 -7.98
C ILE A 57 -5.17 8.08 -9.24
N ASP A 58 -3.94 7.60 -9.06
CA ASP A 58 -3.22 6.88 -10.11
C ASP A 58 -3.79 5.46 -10.21
N TRP A 59 -4.76 5.29 -11.11
CA TRP A 59 -5.41 4.01 -11.35
C TRP A 59 -4.46 2.93 -11.87
N LYS A 60 -3.42 3.32 -12.62
CA LYS A 60 -2.45 2.36 -13.19
C LYS A 60 -1.62 1.74 -12.07
N ALA A 61 -1.09 2.56 -11.17
CA ALA A 61 -0.33 2.11 -10.00
C ALA A 61 -1.23 1.38 -8.99
N THR A 62 -2.41 1.92 -8.72
CA THR A 62 -3.44 1.30 -7.87
C THR A 62 -3.76 -0.12 -8.33
N MET A 63 -4.02 -0.33 -9.62
CA MET A 63 -4.29 -1.66 -10.19
C MET A 63 -3.04 -2.54 -10.30
N ALA A 64 -1.85 -1.98 -10.44
CA ALA A 64 -0.60 -2.75 -10.37
C ALA A 64 -0.43 -3.41 -9.00
N PHE A 65 -0.79 -2.69 -7.92
CA PHE A 65 -0.77 -3.26 -6.58
C PHE A 65 -1.81 -4.38 -6.41
N ARG A 66 -3.03 -4.24 -6.95
CA ARG A 66 -4.03 -5.33 -6.95
C ARG A 66 -3.50 -6.59 -7.65
N ARG A 67 -2.90 -6.42 -8.83
CA ARG A 67 -2.27 -7.53 -9.56
C ARG A 67 -1.14 -8.18 -8.78
N HIS A 68 -0.35 -7.39 -8.05
CA HIS A 68 0.69 -7.92 -7.16
C HIS A 68 0.09 -8.79 -6.05
N LEU A 69 -0.91 -8.29 -5.32
CA LEU A 69 -1.60 -9.03 -4.26
C LEU A 69 -2.25 -10.32 -4.79
N HIS A 70 -2.89 -10.25 -5.94
CA HIS A 70 -3.44 -11.42 -6.62
C HIS A 70 -2.36 -12.42 -7.02
N GLY A 71 -1.20 -11.94 -7.50
CA GLY A 71 -0.02 -12.75 -7.79
C GLY A 71 0.51 -13.50 -6.56
N LEU A 72 0.36 -12.91 -5.36
CA LEU A 72 0.66 -13.56 -4.08
C LEU A 72 -0.42 -14.55 -3.61
N GLY A 73 -1.54 -14.68 -4.32
CA GLY A 73 -2.64 -15.59 -3.96
C GLY A 73 -3.55 -15.06 -2.86
N LEU A 74 -3.44 -13.77 -2.52
CA LEU A 74 -4.31 -13.12 -1.54
C LEU A 74 -5.62 -12.69 -2.18
N GLY A 75 -6.72 -12.72 -1.43
CA GLY A 75 -7.91 -11.98 -1.81
C GLY A 75 -7.74 -10.50 -1.49
N ILE A 76 -8.57 -9.67 -2.13
CA ILE A 76 -8.47 -8.21 -2.06
C ILE A 76 -9.77 -7.67 -1.46
N ALA A 77 -9.65 -6.94 -0.35
CA ALA A 77 -10.75 -6.19 0.23
C ALA A 77 -10.65 -4.73 -0.27
N GLU A 78 -11.47 -4.40 -1.27
CA GLU A 78 -11.47 -3.08 -1.93
C GLU A 78 -12.19 -2.01 -1.13
N ALA A 79 -11.80 -0.76 -1.37
CA ALA A 79 -12.45 0.44 -0.82
C ALA A 79 -12.71 0.35 0.71
N MET A 80 -11.76 -0.24 1.44
CA MET A 80 -11.79 -0.35 2.90
C MET A 80 -11.14 0.88 3.57
N ASP A 81 -11.09 0.89 4.89
CA ASP A 81 -10.44 1.96 5.68
C ASP A 81 -8.98 2.23 5.25
N THR A 82 -8.24 1.18 4.87
CA THR A 82 -6.87 1.29 4.34
C THR A 82 -6.79 2.02 2.98
N ALA A 83 -7.88 2.07 2.22
CA ALA A 83 -8.03 2.89 1.03
C ALA A 83 -8.44 4.34 1.36
N GLN A 84 -8.50 4.71 2.64
CA GLN A 84 -8.92 6.02 3.15
C GLN A 84 -10.39 6.35 2.85
N ARG A 85 -11.26 5.33 2.80
CA ARG A 85 -12.70 5.52 2.56
C ARG A 85 -13.31 6.40 3.66
N GLY A 86 -13.95 7.49 3.26
CA GLY A 86 -14.55 8.46 4.18
C GLY A 86 -13.55 9.45 4.81
N MET A 87 -12.25 9.31 4.50
CA MET A 87 -11.16 10.19 4.96
C MET A 87 -10.24 10.61 3.80
N GLY A 88 -10.82 10.93 2.64
CA GLY A 88 -10.13 11.38 1.44
C GLY A 88 -10.61 10.68 0.17
N LEU A 89 -10.91 9.37 0.26
CA LEU A 89 -11.57 8.64 -0.81
C LEU A 89 -13.09 8.77 -0.66
N ASP A 90 -13.73 9.44 -1.61
CA ASP A 90 -15.17 9.69 -1.63
C ASP A 90 -15.95 8.49 -2.17
N TRP A 91 -17.27 8.48 -1.92
CA TRP A 91 -18.13 7.36 -2.32
C TRP A 91 -18.14 7.09 -3.83
N PRO A 92 -18.21 8.10 -4.73
CA PRO A 92 -18.09 7.88 -6.17
C PRO A 92 -16.79 7.17 -6.60
N SER A 93 -15.68 7.42 -5.90
CA SER A 93 -14.39 6.80 -6.20
C SER A 93 -14.18 5.46 -5.49
N ALA A 94 -15.12 5.03 -4.64
CA ALA A 94 -15.06 3.84 -3.79
C ALA A 94 -15.84 2.62 -4.34
N LEU A 95 -16.00 2.54 -5.66
CA LEU A 95 -16.79 1.50 -6.36
C LEU A 95 -16.24 0.07 -6.19
#